data_AF-A0A428W0X3-F1
#
_entry.id   AF-A0A428W0X3-F1
#
_cell.length_a   1.000
_cell.length_b   1.000
_cell.length_c   1.000
_cell.angle_alpha   90.00
_cell.angle_beta   90.00
_cell.angle_gamma   90.00
#
_symmetry.space_group_name_H-M   'P 1'
#
loop_
_entity.id
_entity.type
_entity.pdbx_description
1 polymer ?
#
loop_
_entity_poly.entity_id
_entity_poly.type
_entity_poly.pdbx_seq_one_letter_code
_entity_poly.pdbx_strand_id
1 'polypeptide(L)'
;APHHGRTPVVMNAVLWVLFLPAAGLGAAVGWLPRWFDGDSLAPTLVTSVLGTGLALVGILLTYATWRHTTALARPAVRPFPAAAVPAHPGTGEPARSEAEAIATHEPAYGDIASAPDPADPGRLLLGPLHRHAAAGFHLDRLYSAVFVRPVRAAARLVGFLDREVVETYVRGAAAGPGLLGAAVRRAQTGNVQTYLGALLAGSVVLAVAAVLVATGTGA
;
A
#
# COMPACT_ATOMS: atom_id res chain seq x y z
N ALA A 1 23.12 -30.90 -10.94
CA ALA A 1 22.95 -29.76 -10.02
C ALA A 1 21.98 -28.77 -10.66
N PRO A 2 20.92 -28.30 -9.98
CA PRO A 2 20.01 -27.35 -10.59
C PRO A 2 20.75 -26.01 -10.77
N HIS A 3 20.80 -25.55 -12.02
CA HIS A 3 21.42 -24.30 -12.42
C HIS A 3 20.75 -23.14 -11.66
N HIS A 4 21.51 -22.48 -10.78
CA HIS A 4 21.08 -21.21 -10.22
C HIS A 4 21.02 -20.22 -11.38
N GLY A 5 19.82 -19.71 -11.69
CA GLY A 5 19.61 -18.78 -12.79
C GLY A 5 20.53 -17.56 -12.68
N ARG A 6 20.93 -16.99 -13.83
CA ARG A 6 21.71 -15.74 -13.87
C ARG A 6 20.98 -14.68 -13.04
N THR A 7 21.69 -14.02 -12.14
CA THR A 7 21.14 -12.92 -11.34
C THR A 7 20.44 -11.92 -12.25
N PRO A 8 19.18 -11.54 -11.97
CA PRO A 8 18.43 -10.66 -12.85
C PRO A 8 19.19 -9.34 -13.00
N VAL A 9 19.39 -8.90 -14.24
CA VAL A 9 20.13 -7.67 -14.58
C VAL A 9 19.58 -6.47 -13.82
N VAL A 10 18.27 -6.47 -13.54
CA VAL A 10 17.57 -5.47 -12.73
C VAL A 10 18.15 -5.35 -11.31
N MET A 11 18.45 -6.46 -10.64
CA MET A 11 19.06 -6.43 -9.30
C MET A 11 20.43 -5.74 -9.33
N ASN A 12 21.26 -6.09 -10.32
CA ASN A 12 22.58 -5.48 -10.45
C ASN A 12 22.48 -3.99 -10.81
N ALA A 13 21.52 -3.62 -11.66
CA ALA A 13 21.26 -2.22 -12.01
C ALA A 13 20.87 -1.39 -10.78
N VAL A 14 20.00 -1.90 -9.91
CA VAL A 14 19.64 -1.23 -8.65
C VAL A 14 20.86 -1.02 -7.76
N LEU A 15 21.72 -2.05 -7.63
CA LEU A 15 22.95 -1.92 -6.85
C LEU A 15 23.88 -0.84 -7.42
N TRP A 16 24.04 -0.77 -8.74
CA TRP A 16 24.81 0.30 -9.38
C TRP A 16 24.19 1.68 -9.20
N VAL A 17 22.85 1.79 -9.27
CA VAL A 17 22.12 3.03 -9.05
C VAL A 17 22.27 3.53 -7.60
N LEU A 18 22.41 2.65 -6.61
CA LEU A 18 22.69 3.04 -5.23
C LEU A 18 24.18 3.32 -5.00
N PHE A 19 25.06 2.51 -5.60
CA PHE A 19 26.51 2.63 -5.42
C PHE A 19 27.07 3.89 -6.04
N LEU A 20 26.68 4.24 -7.28
CA LEU A 20 27.24 5.37 -8.01
C LEU A 20 27.04 6.72 -7.26
N PRO A 21 25.83 7.07 -6.77
CA PRO A 21 25.64 8.26 -5.97
C PRO A 21 26.42 8.23 -4.66
N ALA A 22 26.43 7.09 -3.95
CA ALA A 22 27.15 6.97 -2.68
C ALA A 22 28.67 7.13 -2.86
N ALA A 23 29.24 6.46 -3.86
CA ALA A 23 30.65 6.59 -4.22
C ALA A 23 30.98 8.00 -4.74
N GLY A 24 30.09 8.60 -5.54
CA GLY A 24 30.22 9.97 -6.02
C GLY A 24 30.25 10.99 -4.89
N LEU A 25 29.35 10.87 -3.92
CA LEU A 25 29.33 11.69 -2.69
C LEU A 25 30.63 11.55 -1.90
N GLY A 26 31.11 10.31 -1.72
CA GLY A 26 32.37 10.03 -1.06
C GLY A 26 33.57 10.66 -1.78
N ALA A 27 33.65 10.55 -3.10
CA ALA A 27 34.71 11.13 -3.90
C ALA A 27 34.66 12.68 -3.92
N ALA A 28 33.47 13.26 -3.87
CA ALA A 28 33.25 14.69 -3.87
C ALA A 28 33.51 15.37 -2.51
N VAL A 29 33.91 14.62 -1.46
CA VAL A 29 34.09 15.16 -0.09
C VAL A 29 35.09 16.32 0.00
N GLY A 30 36.11 16.38 -0.88
CA GLY A 30 37.06 17.49 -0.95
C GLY A 30 36.54 18.72 -1.71
N TRP A 31 35.41 18.60 -2.41
CA TRP A 31 34.76 19.68 -3.16
C TRP A 31 33.51 20.22 -2.46
N LEU A 32 32.76 19.35 -1.77
CA LEU A 32 31.55 19.69 -1.01
C LEU A 32 31.70 20.89 -0.06
N PRO A 33 32.79 21.05 0.72
CA PRO A 33 32.95 22.20 1.62
C PRO A 33 32.82 23.55 0.92
N ARG A 34 33.18 23.64 -0.37
CA ARG A 34 33.05 24.89 -1.15
C ARG A 34 31.59 25.30 -1.36
N TRP A 35 30.66 24.36 -1.28
CA TRP A 35 29.22 24.58 -1.33
C TRP A 35 28.59 24.81 0.06
N PHE A 36 29.30 24.48 1.14
CA PHE A 36 28.83 24.54 2.52
C PHE A 36 29.76 25.41 3.37
N ASP A 37 29.71 26.73 3.14
CA ASP A 37 30.41 27.77 3.92
C ASP A 37 31.94 27.63 4.08
N GLY A 38 32.55 26.63 3.44
CA GLY A 38 34.00 26.37 3.45
C GLY A 38 34.49 25.49 4.60
N ASP A 39 33.62 25.10 5.54
CA ASP A 39 34.03 24.32 6.71
C ASP A 39 34.41 22.88 6.35
N SER A 40 35.46 22.36 6.99
CA SER A 40 35.94 21.01 6.74
C SER A 40 34.92 19.96 7.16
N LEU A 41 34.39 19.22 6.18
CA LEU A 41 33.53 18.04 6.40
C LEU A 41 34.33 16.75 6.64
N ALA A 42 35.67 16.79 6.49
CA ALA A 42 36.51 15.62 6.71
C ALA A 42 36.57 15.27 8.20
N PRO A 43 36.36 13.99 8.58
CA PRO A 43 36.56 13.56 9.95
C PRO A 43 38.02 13.74 10.36
N THR A 44 38.25 14.13 11.61
CA THR A 44 39.62 14.20 12.18
C THR A 44 40.31 12.83 12.11
N LEU A 45 41.64 12.83 12.22
CA LEU A 45 42.43 11.58 12.26
C LEU A 45 41.96 10.66 13.39
N VAL A 46 41.69 11.23 14.58
CA VAL A 46 41.23 10.47 15.75
C VAL A 46 39.88 9.81 15.50
N THR A 47 38.90 10.57 14.99
CA THR A 47 37.57 10.03 14.66
C THR A 47 37.63 9.01 13.53
N SER A 48 38.53 9.18 12.57
CA SER A 48 38.70 8.23 11.46
C SER A 48 39.30 6.91 11.95
N VAL A 49 40.38 6.96 12.73
CA VAL A 49 41.02 5.76 13.31
C VAL A 49 40.06 5.01 14.22
N LEU A 50 39.35 5.72 15.11
CA LEU A 50 38.35 5.11 15.99
C LEU A 50 37.17 4.53 15.20
N GLY A 51 36.64 5.27 14.23
CA GLY A 51 35.52 4.84 13.40
C GLY A 51 35.85 3.62 12.56
N THR A 52 36.98 3.63 11.84
CA THR A 52 37.45 2.49 11.04
C THR A 52 37.80 1.30 11.93
N GLY A 53 38.46 1.52 13.06
CA GLY A 53 38.78 0.45 14.02
C GLY A 53 37.52 -0.23 14.55
N LEU A 54 36.53 0.55 14.99
CA LEU A 54 35.27 0.02 15.49
C LEU A 54 34.47 -0.71 14.40
N ALA A 55 34.46 -0.18 13.17
CA ALA A 55 33.82 -0.83 12.03
C ALA A 55 34.48 -2.18 11.70
N LEU A 56 35.81 -2.25 11.69
CA LEU A 56 36.54 -3.49 11.47
C LEU A 56 36.26 -4.51 12.57
N VAL A 57 36.27 -4.09 13.84
CA VAL A 57 35.93 -4.97 14.96
C VAL A 57 34.50 -5.51 14.82
N GLY A 58 33.52 -4.66 14.49
CA GLY A 58 32.14 -5.08 14.24
C GLY A 58 32.05 -6.12 13.12
N ILE A 59 32.67 -5.84 11.96
CA ILE A 59 32.70 -6.76 10.81
C ILE A 59 33.32 -8.10 11.19
N LEU A 60 34.46 -8.09 11.90
CA LEU A 60 35.17 -9.30 12.30
C LEU A 60 34.36 -10.13 13.29
N LEU A 61 33.71 -9.49 14.27
CA LEU A 61 32.83 -10.16 15.23
C LEU A 61 31.62 -10.79 14.53
N THR A 62 30.94 -10.06 13.64
CA THR A 62 29.82 -10.59 12.86
C THR A 62 30.26 -11.76 11.97
N TYR A 63 31.41 -11.64 11.31
CA TYR A 63 31.93 -12.72 10.47
C TYR A 63 32.32 -13.96 11.30
N ALA A 64 32.99 -13.77 12.44
CA ALA A 64 33.42 -14.86 13.32
C ALA A 64 32.22 -15.61 13.91
N THR A 65 31.22 -14.87 14.41
CA THR A 65 29.98 -15.47 14.93
C THR A 65 29.21 -16.22 13.86
N TRP A 66 29.05 -15.65 12.67
CA TRP A 66 28.41 -16.33 11.53
C TRP A 66 29.16 -17.61 11.13
N ARG A 67 30.50 -17.56 11.03
CA ARG A 67 31.32 -18.76 10.73
C ARG A 67 31.18 -19.82 11.83
N HIS A 68 31.06 -19.40 13.09
CA HIS A 68 30.90 -20.31 14.21
C HIS A 68 29.51 -20.97 14.22
N THR A 69 28.44 -20.20 14.08
CA THR A 69 27.06 -20.73 14.07
C THR A 69 26.79 -21.60 12.84
N THR A 70 27.27 -21.20 11.66
CA THR A 70 27.13 -22.03 10.45
C THR A 70 27.88 -23.35 10.56
N ALA A 71 29.06 -23.38 11.21
CA ALA A 71 29.78 -24.63 11.46
C ALA A 71 29.01 -25.56 12.40
N LEU A 72 28.38 -25.00 13.45
CA LEU A 72 27.54 -25.73 14.41
C LEU A 72 26.19 -26.18 13.82
N ALA A 73 25.66 -25.45 12.85
CA ALA A 73 24.37 -25.75 12.23
C ALA A 73 24.45 -26.86 11.17
N ARG A 74 25.61 -27.07 10.53
CA ARG A 74 25.81 -28.09 9.49
C ARG A 74 25.31 -29.50 9.84
N PRO A 75 25.47 -30.02 11.06
CA PRO A 75 24.94 -31.33 11.46
C PRO A 75 23.44 -31.34 11.78
N ALA A 76 22.83 -30.18 12.03
CA ALA A 76 21.47 -30.02 12.54
C ALA A 76 20.42 -29.70 11.46
N VAL A 77 20.85 -29.40 10.22
CA VAL A 77 19.93 -29.14 9.10
C VAL A 77 19.18 -30.42 8.76
N ARG A 78 17.98 -30.58 9.33
CA ARG A 78 17.03 -31.58 8.86
C ARG A 78 16.53 -31.15 7.48
N PRO A 79 16.32 -32.08 6.53
CA PRO A 79 15.62 -31.76 5.29
C PRO A 79 14.25 -31.19 5.67
N PHE A 80 14.03 -29.92 5.41
CA PHE A 80 12.70 -29.34 5.52
C PHE A 80 11.77 -30.12 4.58
N PRO A 81 10.53 -30.43 4.98
CA PRO A 81 9.57 -30.99 4.06
C PRO A 81 9.35 -29.97 2.93
N ALA A 82 9.94 -30.23 1.76
CA ALA A 82 9.81 -29.44 0.55
C ALA A 82 8.39 -29.49 -0.05
N ALA A 83 7.41 -29.98 0.71
CA ALA A 83 6.10 -30.40 0.25
C ALA A 83 4.98 -29.38 0.47
N ALA A 84 5.25 -28.19 1.02
CA ALA A 84 4.19 -27.26 1.42
C ALA A 84 3.88 -26.13 0.41
N VAL A 85 4.56 -26.09 -0.74
CA VAL A 85 4.25 -25.12 -1.80
C VAL A 85 3.64 -25.88 -2.98
N PRO A 86 2.31 -25.86 -3.16
CA PRO A 86 1.68 -26.44 -4.35
C PRO A 86 2.12 -25.63 -5.58
N ALA A 87 3.18 -26.09 -6.24
CA ALA A 87 3.49 -25.64 -7.58
C ALA A 87 2.48 -26.31 -8.52
N HIS A 88 1.72 -25.51 -9.27
CA HIS A 88 0.85 -25.97 -10.33
C HIS A 88 1.54 -25.75 -11.68
N PRO A 89 2.58 -26.55 -12.04
CA PRO A 89 3.31 -26.34 -13.28
C PRO A 89 2.38 -26.56 -14.47
N GLY A 90 2.10 -25.49 -15.22
CA GLY A 90 1.47 -25.54 -16.54
C GLY A 90 -0.06 -25.47 -16.61
N THR A 91 -0.79 -25.27 -15.49
CA THR A 91 -2.27 -25.26 -15.51
C THR A 91 -2.94 -24.07 -14.81
N GLY A 92 -2.21 -23.20 -14.11
CA GLY A 92 -2.76 -22.03 -13.40
C GLY A 92 -2.15 -20.70 -13.84
N GLU A 93 -2.92 -19.61 -13.72
CA GLU A 93 -2.38 -18.24 -13.76
C GLU A 93 -1.28 -18.11 -12.69
N PRO A 94 -0.09 -17.57 -13.02
CA PRO A 94 1.02 -17.42 -12.08
C PRO A 94 0.61 -16.77 -10.75
N ALA A 95 -0.31 -15.80 -10.83
CA ALA A 95 -0.85 -15.08 -9.68
C ALA A 95 -1.61 -15.99 -8.70
N ARG A 96 -2.26 -17.07 -9.16
CA ARG A 96 -2.96 -18.02 -8.27
C ARG A 96 -1.98 -18.91 -7.53
N SER A 97 -0.97 -19.43 -8.23
CA SER A 97 0.09 -20.21 -7.57
C SER A 97 0.86 -19.37 -6.56
N GLU A 98 1.09 -18.09 -6.84
CA GLU A 98 1.70 -17.15 -5.89
C GLU A 98 0.77 -16.88 -4.70
N ALA A 99 -0.52 -16.60 -4.93
CA ALA A 99 -1.48 -16.36 -3.85
C ALA A 99 -1.67 -17.59 -2.94
N GLU A 100 -1.74 -18.78 -3.52
CA GLU A 100 -1.80 -20.05 -2.77
C GLU A 100 -0.51 -20.29 -1.99
N ALA A 101 0.66 -20.08 -2.61
CA ALA A 101 1.94 -20.20 -1.92
C ALA A 101 2.04 -19.25 -0.72
N ILE A 102 1.58 -18.00 -0.87
CA ILE A 102 1.54 -17.02 0.22
C ILE A 102 0.56 -17.48 1.32
N ALA A 103 -0.64 -17.92 0.93
CA ALA A 103 -1.67 -18.35 1.88
C ALA A 103 -1.29 -19.62 2.66
N THR A 104 -0.56 -20.56 2.05
CA THR A 104 -0.11 -21.78 2.71
C THR A 104 1.23 -21.62 3.44
N HIS A 105 1.96 -20.53 3.22
CA HIS A 105 3.28 -20.32 3.82
C HIS A 105 3.22 -20.21 5.35
N GLU A 106 2.43 -19.29 5.89
CA GLU A 106 2.36 -19.06 7.34
C GLU A 106 1.82 -20.27 8.12
N PRO A 107 0.77 -20.99 7.67
CA PRO A 107 0.33 -22.23 8.33
C PRO A 107 1.37 -23.35 8.29
N ALA A 108 2.17 -23.45 7.22
CA ALA A 108 3.14 -24.53 7.04
C ALA A 108 4.49 -24.27 7.68
N TYR A 109 4.96 -23.02 7.62
CA TYR A 109 6.30 -22.61 8.06
C TYR A 109 6.28 -21.73 9.32
N GLY A 110 5.10 -21.28 9.75
CA GLY A 110 4.97 -20.35 10.86
C GLY A 110 5.44 -18.94 10.52
N ASP A 111 5.60 -18.13 11.55
CA ASP A 111 6.20 -16.79 11.43
C ASP A 111 7.72 -16.93 11.19
N ILE A 112 8.22 -16.27 10.14
CA ILE A 112 9.64 -16.24 9.76
C ILE A 112 10.50 -15.76 10.93
N ALA A 113 10.00 -14.82 11.73
CA ALA A 113 10.71 -14.31 12.91
C ALA A 113 10.88 -15.36 14.03
N SER A 114 10.03 -16.40 14.04
CA SER A 114 10.03 -17.47 15.02
C SER A 114 10.70 -18.76 14.53
N ALA A 115 11.05 -18.81 13.25
CA ALA A 115 11.66 -19.99 12.64
C ALA A 115 12.99 -20.32 13.35
N PRO A 116 13.16 -21.57 13.84
CA PRO A 116 14.40 -21.97 14.50
C PRO A 116 15.51 -22.13 13.45
N ASP A 117 16.33 -21.08 13.29
CA ASP A 117 17.57 -21.14 12.52
C ASP A 117 18.78 -21.31 13.46
N PRO A 118 19.40 -22.51 13.52
CA PRO A 118 20.59 -22.73 14.32
C PRO A 118 21.84 -22.02 13.77
N ALA A 119 21.82 -21.60 12.50
CA ALA A 119 22.92 -20.88 11.87
C ALA A 119 22.88 -19.36 12.14
N ASP A 120 21.81 -18.85 12.77
CA ASP A 120 21.63 -17.42 12.98
C ASP A 120 22.63 -16.83 13.99
N PRO A 121 23.57 -15.96 13.55
CA PRO A 121 24.51 -15.28 14.43
C PRO A 121 23.84 -14.28 15.37
N GLY A 122 22.63 -13.80 15.02
CA GLY A 122 21.87 -12.82 15.79
C GLY A 122 21.52 -13.30 17.19
N ARG A 123 21.32 -14.61 17.38
CA ARG A 123 21.07 -15.20 18.71
C ARG A 123 22.26 -15.05 19.66
N LEU A 124 23.48 -15.20 19.15
CA LEU A 124 24.71 -15.03 19.93
C LEU A 124 25.04 -13.56 20.15
N LEU A 125 24.86 -12.72 19.13
CA LEU A 125 25.21 -11.30 19.19
C LEU A 125 24.22 -10.47 20.04
N LEU A 126 22.92 -10.78 19.97
CA LEU A 126 21.87 -9.97 20.58
C LEU A 126 21.28 -10.58 21.85
N GLY A 127 21.46 -11.88 22.08
CA GLY A 127 20.99 -12.57 23.29
C GLY A 127 19.50 -12.30 23.59
N PRO A 128 19.14 -11.70 24.74
CA PRO A 128 17.75 -11.40 25.09
C PRO A 128 17.05 -10.42 24.14
N LEU A 129 17.79 -9.54 23.45
CA LEU A 129 17.24 -8.58 22.50
C LEU A 129 16.89 -9.23 21.15
N HIS A 130 17.41 -10.43 20.88
CA HIS A 130 17.16 -11.14 19.63
C HIS A 130 15.65 -11.29 19.34
N ARG A 131 14.84 -11.57 20.36
CA ARG A 131 13.37 -11.70 20.20
C ARG A 131 12.70 -10.42 19.67
N HIS A 132 13.24 -9.27 20.03
CA HIS A 132 12.71 -7.98 19.61
C HIS A 132 13.24 -7.63 18.22
N ALA A 133 14.52 -7.85 17.98
CA ALA A 133 15.13 -7.66 16.67
C ALA A 133 14.51 -8.57 15.60
N ALA A 134 14.23 -9.83 15.92
CA ALA A 134 13.56 -10.79 15.04
C ALA A 134 12.16 -10.31 14.63
N ALA A 135 11.46 -9.60 15.53
CA ALA A 135 10.16 -8.99 15.26
C ALA A 135 10.25 -7.54 14.71
N GLY A 136 11.39 -7.11 14.17
CA GLY A 136 11.58 -5.76 13.62
C GLY A 136 11.51 -4.65 14.66
N PHE A 137 11.87 -4.94 15.91
CA PHE A 137 11.69 -4.06 17.09
C PHE A 137 10.26 -3.56 17.28
N HIS A 138 9.27 -4.27 16.72
CA HIS A 138 7.86 -3.87 16.71
C HIS A 138 7.57 -2.55 15.98
N LEU A 139 8.51 -2.04 15.17
CA LEU A 139 8.31 -0.81 14.40
C LEU A 139 7.17 -0.97 13.40
N ASP A 140 7.07 -2.13 12.75
CA ASP A 140 5.98 -2.43 11.82
C ASP A 140 4.62 -2.41 12.52
N ARG A 141 4.56 -2.92 13.77
CA ARG A 141 3.34 -2.90 14.57
C ARG A 141 2.95 -1.47 14.96
N LEU A 142 3.93 -0.66 15.35
CA LEU A 142 3.72 0.76 15.65
C LEU A 142 3.24 1.51 14.41
N TYR A 143 3.91 1.36 13.27
CA TYR A 143 3.52 1.99 12.01
C TYR A 143 2.12 1.54 11.57
N SER A 144 1.83 0.25 11.69
CA SER A 144 0.51 -0.29 11.39
C SER A 144 -0.57 0.29 12.30
N ALA A 145 -0.30 0.42 13.59
CA ALA A 145 -1.24 0.98 14.56
C ALA A 145 -1.48 2.48 14.38
N VAL A 146 -0.42 3.24 14.09
CA VAL A 146 -0.47 4.72 14.02
C VAL A 146 -0.91 5.22 12.64
N PHE A 147 -0.52 4.54 11.56
CA PHE A 147 -0.79 5.02 10.20
C PHE A 147 -1.73 4.10 9.44
N VAL A 148 -1.41 2.80 9.33
CA VAL A 148 -2.14 1.90 8.42
C VAL A 148 -3.57 1.64 8.87
N ARG A 149 -3.78 1.27 10.14
CA ARG A 149 -5.11 0.95 10.68
C ARG A 149 -6.04 2.16 10.67
N PRO A 150 -5.61 3.37 11.08
CA PRO A 150 -6.46 4.56 10.99
C PRO A 150 -6.82 4.93 9.55
N VAL A 151 -5.85 4.90 8.62
CA VAL A 151 -6.12 5.19 7.20
C VAL A 151 -7.11 4.18 6.60
N ARG A 152 -6.96 2.88 6.90
CA ARG A 152 -7.92 1.86 6.47
C ARG A 152 -9.30 2.03 7.13
N ALA A 153 -9.36 2.47 8.38
CA ALA A 153 -10.62 2.77 9.04
C ALA A 153 -11.32 3.97 8.40
N ALA A 154 -10.58 5.05 8.11
CA ALA A 154 -11.08 6.22 7.40
C ALA A 154 -11.59 5.86 6.00
N ALA A 155 -10.84 5.05 5.24
CA ALA A 155 -11.27 4.59 3.92
C ALA A 155 -12.59 3.80 3.98
N ARG A 156 -12.75 2.93 4.99
CA ARG A 156 -14.02 2.21 5.22
C ARG A 156 -15.16 3.15 5.60
N LEU A 157 -14.89 4.16 6.43
CA LEU A 157 -15.88 5.17 6.80
C LEU A 157 -16.34 5.98 5.58
N VAL A 158 -15.41 6.42 4.73
CA VAL A 158 -15.72 7.13 3.49
C VAL A 158 -16.58 6.26 2.58
N GLY A 159 -16.21 4.99 2.38
CA GLY A 159 -17.01 4.06 1.58
C GLY A 159 -18.39 3.76 2.16
N PHE A 160 -18.55 3.84 3.48
CA PHE A 160 -19.85 3.75 4.14
C PHE A 160 -20.69 5.01 3.91
N LEU A 161 -20.11 6.21 4.09
CA LEU A 161 -20.81 7.48 3.89
C LEU A 161 -21.29 7.63 2.45
N ASP A 162 -20.47 7.25 1.48
CA ASP A 162 -20.86 7.25 0.07
C ASP A 162 -22.06 6.31 -0.19
N ARG A 163 -21.97 5.07 0.29
CA ARG A 163 -22.98 4.04 0.03
C ARG A 163 -24.30 4.25 0.76
N GLU A 164 -24.27 4.77 1.98
CA GLU A 164 -25.48 4.90 2.81
C GLU A 164 -26.03 6.32 2.80
N VAL A 165 -25.18 7.33 2.79
CA VAL A 165 -25.62 8.73 2.86
C VAL A 165 -25.83 9.25 1.44
N VAL A 166 -24.75 9.31 0.64
CA VAL A 166 -24.80 9.95 -0.69
C VAL A 166 -25.80 9.24 -1.58
N GLU A 167 -25.68 7.93 -1.72
CA GLU A 167 -26.57 7.12 -2.53
C GLU A 167 -28.05 7.24 -2.08
N THR A 168 -28.33 7.29 -0.78
CA THR A 168 -29.70 7.50 -0.28
C THR A 168 -30.23 8.89 -0.63
N TYR A 169 -29.41 9.93 -0.51
CA TYR A 169 -29.78 11.28 -0.96
C TYR A 169 -30.07 11.31 -2.46
N VAL A 170 -29.25 10.64 -3.29
CA VAL A 170 -29.47 10.57 -4.73
C VAL A 170 -30.78 9.84 -5.06
N ARG A 171 -31.03 8.67 -4.45
CA ARG A 171 -32.30 7.93 -4.63
C ARG A 171 -33.50 8.75 -4.15
N GLY A 172 -33.37 9.45 -3.03
CA GLY A 172 -34.40 10.34 -2.50
C GLY A 172 -34.70 11.49 -3.46
N ALA A 173 -33.67 12.13 -4.01
CA ALA A 173 -33.82 13.18 -5.01
C ALA A 173 -34.49 12.68 -6.30
N ALA A 174 -34.23 11.43 -6.70
CA ALA A 174 -34.87 10.81 -7.86
C ALA A 174 -36.37 10.53 -7.68
N ALA A 175 -36.88 10.49 -6.44
CA ALA A 175 -38.28 10.17 -6.17
C ALA A 175 -39.25 11.25 -6.70
N GLY A 176 -38.91 12.54 -6.57
CA GLY A 176 -39.76 13.64 -7.02
C GLY A 176 -40.05 13.60 -8.54
N PRO A 177 -39.02 13.60 -9.40
CA PRO A 177 -39.17 13.41 -10.83
C PRO A 177 -39.87 12.09 -11.19
N GLY A 178 -39.58 11.01 -10.45
CA GLY A 178 -40.21 9.71 -10.67
C GLY A 178 -41.73 9.73 -10.43
N LEU A 179 -42.18 10.34 -9.34
CA LEU A 179 -43.59 10.53 -9.02
C LEU A 179 -44.29 11.44 -10.03
N LEU A 180 -43.65 12.55 -10.43
CA LEU A 180 -44.18 13.43 -11.47
C LEU A 180 -44.33 12.69 -12.81
N GLY A 181 -43.32 11.93 -13.22
CA GLY A 181 -43.40 11.11 -14.43
C GLY A 181 -44.50 10.05 -14.35
N ALA A 182 -44.71 9.45 -13.18
CA ALA A 182 -45.79 8.49 -12.95
C ALA A 182 -47.19 9.16 -13.02
N ALA A 183 -47.34 10.34 -12.42
CA ALA A 183 -48.56 11.11 -12.47
C ALA A 183 -48.90 11.54 -13.90
N VAL A 184 -47.92 12.04 -14.65
CA VAL A 184 -48.08 12.41 -16.08
C VAL A 184 -48.47 11.20 -16.91
N ARG A 185 -47.83 10.04 -16.74
CA ARG A 185 -48.23 8.80 -17.41
C ARG A 185 -49.67 8.41 -17.10
N ARG A 186 -50.11 8.57 -15.84
CA ARG A 186 -51.48 8.24 -15.45
C ARG A 186 -52.51 9.18 -16.05
N ALA A 187 -52.13 10.44 -16.28
CA ALA A 187 -52.99 11.44 -16.93
C ALA A 187 -53.16 11.19 -18.45
N GLN A 188 -52.30 10.38 -19.08
CA GLN A 188 -52.43 9.97 -20.48
C GLN A 188 -53.47 8.85 -20.61
N THR A 189 -54.76 9.23 -20.64
CA THR A 189 -55.90 8.29 -20.72
C THR A 189 -56.23 7.82 -22.14
N GLY A 190 -55.55 8.36 -23.17
CA GLY A 190 -55.81 8.05 -24.58
C GLY A 190 -57.09 8.67 -25.14
N ASN A 191 -57.86 9.42 -24.33
CA ASN A 191 -59.09 10.08 -24.76
C ASN A 191 -58.82 11.48 -25.34
N VAL A 192 -59.02 11.62 -26.66
CA VAL A 192 -58.80 12.87 -27.41
C VAL A 192 -59.62 14.05 -26.86
N GLN A 193 -60.81 13.81 -26.32
CA GLN A 193 -61.63 14.87 -25.72
C GLN A 193 -60.99 15.44 -24.45
N THR A 194 -60.34 14.60 -23.65
CA THR A 194 -59.61 15.04 -22.45
C THR A 194 -58.41 15.91 -22.82
N TYR A 195 -57.70 15.58 -23.91
CA TYR A 195 -56.62 16.42 -24.44
C TYR A 195 -57.12 17.78 -24.93
N LEU A 196 -58.21 17.81 -25.70
CA LEU A 196 -58.82 19.06 -26.18
C LEU A 196 -59.32 19.94 -25.02
N GLY A 197 -59.98 19.34 -24.03
CA GLY A 197 -60.43 20.04 -22.83
C GLY A 197 -59.26 20.60 -22.02
N ALA A 198 -58.19 19.84 -21.83
CA ALA A 198 -56.98 20.29 -21.16
C ALA A 198 -56.26 21.40 -21.93
N LEU A 199 -56.20 21.33 -23.27
CA LEU A 199 -55.59 22.34 -24.12
C LEU A 199 -56.37 23.67 -24.04
N LEU A 200 -57.70 23.62 -24.15
CA LEU A 200 -58.57 24.79 -23.99
C LEU A 200 -58.42 25.40 -22.60
N ALA A 201 -58.51 24.60 -21.54
CA ALA A 201 -58.33 25.07 -20.17
C ALA A 201 -56.94 25.72 -19.96
N GLY A 202 -55.87 25.08 -20.46
CA GLY A 202 -54.51 25.62 -20.41
C GLY A 202 -54.35 26.93 -21.17
N SER A 203 -54.95 27.06 -22.36
CA SER A 203 -54.92 28.29 -23.16
C SER A 203 -55.63 29.45 -22.46
N VAL A 204 -56.78 29.19 -21.80
CA VAL A 204 -57.52 30.19 -21.02
C VAL A 204 -56.69 30.64 -19.81
N VAL A 205 -56.09 29.71 -19.07
CA VAL A 205 -55.22 30.04 -17.92
C VAL A 205 -54.03 30.88 -18.35
N LEU A 206 -53.35 30.52 -19.46
CA LEU A 206 -52.25 31.30 -20.00
C LEU A 206 -52.69 32.70 -20.46
N ALA A 207 -53.86 32.81 -21.11
CA ALA A 207 -54.42 34.10 -21.51
C ALA A 207 -54.71 34.99 -20.29
N VAL A 208 -55.33 34.45 -19.23
CA VAL A 208 -55.60 35.18 -17.98
C VAL A 208 -54.30 35.59 -17.30
N ALA A 209 -53.32 34.69 -17.19
CA ALA A 209 -52.02 35.00 -16.60
C ALA A 209 -51.29 36.09 -17.39
N ALA A 210 -51.31 36.03 -18.73
CA ALA A 210 -50.73 37.04 -19.59
C ALA A 210 -51.42 38.41 -19.44
N VAL A 211 -52.75 38.42 -19.35
CA VAL A 211 -53.52 39.65 -19.07
C VAL A 211 -53.15 40.23 -17.72
N LEU A 212 -53.13 39.40 -16.66
CA LEU A 212 -52.76 39.84 -15.31
C LEU A 212 -51.34 40.42 -15.27
N VAL A 213 -50.37 39.75 -15.90
CA VAL A 213 -49.00 40.24 -16.03
C VAL A 213 -48.97 41.56 -16.79
N ALA A 214 -49.64 41.66 -17.94
CA ALA A 214 -49.67 42.88 -18.75
C ALA A 214 -50.36 44.06 -18.05
N THR A 215 -51.39 43.80 -17.25
CA THR A 215 -52.07 44.84 -16.45
C THR A 215 -51.30 45.18 -15.17
N GLY A 216 -50.51 44.24 -14.63
CA GLY A 216 -49.73 44.42 -13.40
C GLY A 216 -48.35 45.03 -13.61
N THR A 217 -47.77 44.93 -14.81
CA THR A 217 -46.56 45.67 -15.21
C THR A 217 -46.85 47.07 -15.75
N GLY A 218 -48.14 47.45 -15.83
CA GLY A 218 -48.62 48.76 -16.29
C GLY A 218 -48.94 49.76 -15.18
N ALA A 219 -48.59 49.47 -13.92
CA ALA A 219 -48.66 50.38 -12.77
C ALA A 219 -47.26 50.60 -12.19
#